data_AF-A0A816QUX2-F1
#
_entry.id   AF-A0A816QUX2-F1
#
_cell.length_a   1.000
_cell.length_b   1.000
_cell.length_c   1.000
_cell.angle_alpha   90.00
_cell.angle_beta   90.00
_cell.angle_gamma   90.00
#
_symmetry.space_group_name_H-M   'P 1'
#
loop_
_entity.id
_entity.type
_entity.pdbx_description
1 polymer ?
#
loop_
_entity_poly.entity_id
_entity_poly.type
_entity_poly.pdbx_seq_one_letter_code
_entity_poly.pdbx_strand_id
1 'polypeptide(L)'
;MNRIMKKLSCFKTKVKSLRLLESRSSLSSSSFTPQKYDVFLSFRGPDTRKNFVSFLYKELVAKEIRTFKDDKELERGRPISPELLQAIKGSEIAVVVVSKTYSASCWCLEELVKILKREKKGLIKVLPIFYEVDPSHVRWQREEVAKQFKKHEKRQSREKVKSWRNALNYLAEICGECSKNWEDDSKLVDEITEIISEMLFSVTPLNGNKLIGIDEHMNELYPRLDLNSNQGVQVIGIWGRGSMGRSALARHVHESISHNFEAHCFLEDVRKISQHCRKSHLQEELLSKMQGEGLNIKSSHRCLKAIKARLRNKKVLLVANDVDKIEQLEALGEEFSWFGHGSRVVITTQDRQLLSSWGVKSVYEVELLKCYEVRKLFRSEAFKQREVDPVGLEQSTYHPHMNFLGVNFFLKCLVALLCDRGQLKERLSALIYSR
;
A
#
# COMPACT_ATOMS: atom_id res chain seq x y z
N MET A 1 18.30 -45.11 -9.49
CA MET A 1 19.57 -44.36 -9.29
C MET A 1 20.30 -44.00 -10.62
N ASN A 2 20.61 -44.95 -11.51
CA ASN A 2 21.46 -44.68 -12.71
C ASN A 2 20.86 -43.78 -13.82
N ARG A 3 19.52 -43.67 -13.92
CA ARG A 3 18.88 -42.83 -14.96
C ARG A 3 18.87 -41.33 -14.61
N ILE A 4 18.96 -41.00 -13.33
CA ILE A 4 18.96 -39.61 -12.81
C ILE A 4 20.39 -39.04 -12.86
N MET A 5 21.40 -39.86 -12.51
CA MET A 5 22.81 -39.46 -12.60
C MET A 5 23.26 -39.20 -14.05
N LYS A 6 22.75 -39.97 -15.03
CA LYS A 6 22.99 -39.72 -16.47
C LYS A 6 22.34 -38.43 -16.99
N LYS A 7 21.21 -38.00 -16.40
CA LYS A 7 20.57 -36.72 -16.75
C LYS A 7 21.32 -35.51 -16.14
N LEU A 8 21.92 -35.68 -14.96
CA LEU A 8 22.73 -34.65 -14.30
C LEU A 8 24.08 -34.40 -15.00
N SER A 9 24.73 -35.44 -15.55
CA SER A 9 25.97 -35.26 -16.32
C SER A 9 25.72 -34.54 -17.66
N CYS A 10 24.59 -34.82 -18.32
CA CYS A 10 24.19 -34.16 -19.57
C CYS A 10 23.85 -32.67 -19.37
N PHE A 11 23.41 -32.28 -18.17
CA PHE A 11 23.09 -30.90 -17.81
C PHE A 11 24.34 -30.03 -17.62
N LYS A 12 25.43 -30.61 -17.08
CA LYS A 12 26.72 -29.90 -16.89
C LYS A 12 27.35 -29.46 -18.21
N THR A 13 27.18 -30.24 -19.29
CA THR A 13 27.77 -29.93 -20.61
C THR A 13 27.02 -28.79 -21.30
N LYS A 14 25.70 -28.69 -21.13
CA LYS A 14 24.87 -27.64 -21.74
C LYS A 14 25.08 -26.24 -21.14
N VAL A 15 25.40 -26.17 -19.84
CA VAL A 15 25.65 -24.88 -19.15
C VAL A 15 26.97 -24.22 -19.59
N LYS A 16 27.97 -25.00 -20.05
CA LYS A 16 29.22 -24.44 -20.62
C LYS A 16 29.01 -23.77 -21.98
N SER A 17 28.05 -24.25 -22.78
CA SER A 17 27.76 -23.71 -24.12
C SER A 17 26.98 -22.38 -24.09
N LEU A 18 26.28 -22.07 -22.98
CA LEU A 18 25.44 -20.88 -22.86
C LEU A 18 26.18 -19.60 -22.44
N ARG A 19 27.49 -19.65 -22.13
CA ARG A 19 28.29 -18.46 -21.81
C ARG A 19 28.77 -17.65 -23.03
N LEU A 20 28.40 -18.04 -24.25
CA LEU A 20 28.96 -17.47 -25.49
C LEU A 20 28.00 -16.58 -26.30
N LEU A 21 26.83 -16.22 -25.77
CA LEU A 21 25.82 -15.42 -26.48
C LEU A 21 25.28 -14.26 -25.62
N GLU A 22 26.19 -13.44 -25.08
CA GLU A 22 25.88 -12.05 -24.73
C GLU A 22 26.51 -11.14 -25.78
N SER A 23 25.70 -10.60 -26.69
CA SER A 23 25.95 -9.35 -27.43
C SER A 23 24.86 -9.16 -28.49
N ARG A 24 23.89 -8.28 -28.21
CA ARG A 24 23.39 -7.25 -29.15
C ARG A 24 22.30 -6.40 -28.51
N SER A 25 22.68 -5.15 -28.28
CA SER A 25 21.84 -4.00 -27.98
C SER A 25 20.90 -3.66 -29.13
N SER A 26 19.66 -3.24 -28.81
CA SER A 26 18.87 -2.38 -29.68
C SER A 26 17.99 -1.44 -28.84
N LEU A 27 18.04 -0.16 -29.21
CA LEU A 27 17.41 0.98 -28.57
C LEU A 27 15.98 1.23 -29.10
N SER A 28 15.13 1.75 -28.20
CA SER A 28 14.00 2.67 -28.46
C SER A 28 12.70 2.14 -29.10
N SER A 29 11.62 2.10 -28.29
CA SER A 29 10.56 3.12 -28.38
C SER A 29 9.84 3.25 -27.03
N SER A 30 9.89 4.43 -26.43
CA SER A 30 9.15 4.75 -25.20
C SER A 30 7.68 4.98 -25.54
N SER A 31 6.85 3.95 -25.38
CA SER A 31 5.41 4.14 -25.33
C SER A 31 5.06 4.94 -24.07
N PHE A 32 4.58 6.17 -24.24
CA PHE A 32 4.00 6.97 -23.16
C PHE A 32 2.91 6.15 -22.47
N THR A 33 3.15 5.70 -21.25
CA THR A 33 2.11 5.15 -20.40
C THR A 33 1.15 6.29 -20.05
N PRO A 34 -0.17 6.12 -20.21
CA PRO A 34 -1.14 7.13 -19.78
C PRO A 34 -0.93 7.41 -18.30
N GLN A 35 -0.68 8.67 -17.94
CA GLN A 35 -0.42 9.09 -16.57
C GLN A 35 -1.66 8.74 -15.72
N LYS A 36 -1.53 7.71 -14.88
CA LYS A 36 -2.58 7.24 -13.97
C LYS A 36 -2.66 8.22 -12.80
N TYR A 37 -3.87 8.70 -12.49
CA TYR A 37 -4.12 9.55 -11.33
C TYR A 37 -4.71 8.68 -10.22
N ASP A 38 -4.52 9.09 -8.98
CA ASP A 38 -5.14 8.43 -7.82
C ASP A 38 -6.52 9.04 -7.59
N VAL A 39 -6.62 10.38 -7.68
CA VAL A 39 -7.84 11.15 -7.45
C VAL A 39 -8.17 12.05 -8.63
N PHE A 40 -9.46 12.11 -8.99
CA PHE A 40 -10.05 13.11 -9.88
C PHE A 40 -10.92 14.08 -9.07
N LEU A 41 -10.58 15.38 -9.06
CA LEU A 41 -11.40 16.40 -8.40
C LEU A 41 -12.38 17.05 -9.39
N SER A 42 -13.66 16.77 -9.19
CA SER A 42 -14.79 17.38 -9.89
C SER A 42 -15.40 18.49 -9.05
N PHE A 43 -15.44 19.71 -9.57
CA PHE A 43 -15.97 20.85 -8.82
C PHE A 43 -16.40 21.99 -9.76
N ARG A 44 -17.13 22.96 -9.21
CA ARG A 44 -17.44 24.18 -9.93
C ARG A 44 -16.39 25.25 -9.65
N GLY A 45 -15.54 25.51 -10.64
CA GLY A 45 -14.45 26.47 -10.55
C GLY A 45 -14.79 27.81 -9.89
N PRO A 46 -15.79 28.56 -10.38
CA PRO A 46 -16.18 29.85 -9.80
C PRO A 46 -16.59 29.80 -8.32
N ASP A 47 -17.01 28.65 -7.80
CA ASP A 47 -17.56 28.51 -6.46
C ASP A 47 -16.47 28.10 -5.46
N THR A 48 -15.63 27.13 -5.82
CA THR A 48 -14.75 26.46 -4.85
C THR A 48 -13.26 26.43 -5.21
N ARG A 49 -12.85 26.94 -6.39
CA ARG A 49 -11.46 26.81 -6.89
C ARG A 49 -10.41 27.42 -5.98
N LYS A 50 -10.68 28.63 -5.47
CA LYS A 50 -9.71 29.48 -4.76
C LYS A 50 -9.80 29.38 -3.23
N ASN A 51 -10.74 28.61 -2.71
CA ASN A 51 -10.96 28.39 -1.27
C ASN A 51 -10.80 26.88 -1.00
N PHE A 52 -11.86 26.20 -0.55
CA PHE A 52 -11.91 24.79 -0.21
C PHE A 52 -11.13 23.85 -1.14
N VAL A 53 -11.36 23.87 -2.46
CA VAL A 53 -10.67 22.94 -3.39
C VAL A 53 -9.17 23.23 -3.49
N SER A 54 -8.74 24.48 -3.30
CA SER A 54 -7.31 24.81 -3.30
C SER A 54 -6.59 24.21 -2.08
N PHE A 55 -7.24 24.23 -0.92
CA PHE A 55 -6.71 23.62 0.31
C PHE A 55 -6.73 22.10 0.22
N LEU A 56 -7.84 21.51 -0.22
CA LEU A 56 -7.93 20.06 -0.43
C LEU A 56 -6.87 19.55 -1.41
N TYR A 57 -6.70 20.24 -2.55
CA TYR A 57 -5.67 19.86 -3.53
C TYR A 57 -4.26 19.94 -2.94
N LYS A 58 -3.97 21.00 -2.17
CA LYS A 58 -2.68 21.16 -1.50
C LYS A 58 -2.40 20.01 -0.54
N GLU A 59 -3.39 19.61 0.25
CA GLU A 59 -3.24 18.55 1.24
C GLU A 59 -3.07 17.17 0.59
N LEU A 60 -3.85 16.87 -0.45
CA LEU A 60 -3.66 15.65 -1.25
C LEU A 60 -2.25 15.56 -1.85
N VAL A 61 -1.73 16.66 -2.38
CA VAL A 61 -0.35 16.74 -2.92
C VAL A 61 0.68 16.58 -1.80
N ALA A 62 0.43 17.14 -0.61
CA ALA A 62 1.31 17.00 0.55
C ALA A 62 1.42 15.54 1.01
N LYS A 63 0.34 14.76 0.87
CA LYS A 63 0.33 13.29 1.09
C LYS A 63 0.80 12.45 -0.10
N GLU A 64 1.40 13.08 -1.11
CA GLU A 64 1.92 12.42 -2.31
C GLU A 64 0.83 11.67 -3.13
N ILE A 65 -0.44 12.07 -3.00
CA ILE A 65 -1.57 11.53 -3.76
C ILE A 65 -1.67 12.25 -5.11
N ARG A 66 -1.53 11.51 -6.22
CA ARG A 66 -1.52 12.08 -7.58
C ARG A 66 -2.93 12.51 -7.96
N THR A 67 -3.19 13.80 -7.86
CA THR A 67 -4.54 14.34 -8.04
C THR A 67 -4.66 15.10 -9.35
N PHE A 68 -5.63 14.73 -10.18
CA PHE A 68 -6.08 15.54 -11.31
C PHE A 68 -7.09 16.57 -10.81
N LYS A 69 -6.73 17.85 -10.90
CA LYS A 69 -7.61 18.97 -10.60
C LYS A 69 -8.24 19.45 -11.91
N ASP A 70 -9.56 19.36 -12.06
CA ASP A 70 -10.26 19.95 -13.21
C ASP A 70 -10.29 21.49 -13.11
N ASP A 71 -9.11 22.10 -13.29
CA ASP A 71 -8.90 23.53 -13.17
C ASP A 71 -9.05 24.26 -14.51
N LYS A 72 -9.25 23.51 -15.59
CA LYS A 72 -9.46 24.11 -16.91
C LYS A 72 -10.84 24.74 -16.94
N GLU A 73 -10.85 26.06 -16.76
CA GLU A 73 -11.97 26.91 -17.13
C GLU A 73 -12.11 26.88 -18.67
N LEU A 74 -12.57 25.76 -19.22
CA LEU A 74 -12.70 25.61 -20.65
C LEU A 74 -13.74 26.60 -21.16
N GLU A 75 -13.32 27.37 -22.17
CA GLU A 75 -14.15 28.28 -22.92
C GLU A 75 -15.54 27.67 -23.17
N ARG A 76 -16.57 28.42 -22.76
CA ARG A 76 -17.98 28.01 -22.83
C ARG A 76 -18.29 27.28 -24.14
N GLY A 77 -18.76 26.03 -24.04
CA GLY A 77 -19.46 25.34 -25.12
C GLY A 77 -18.72 24.25 -25.89
N ARG A 78 -17.47 23.89 -25.52
CA ARG A 78 -16.80 22.73 -26.14
C ARG A 78 -17.22 21.41 -25.48
N PRO A 79 -17.27 20.29 -26.24
CA PRO A 79 -17.42 18.96 -25.65
C PRO A 79 -16.26 18.66 -24.70
N ILE A 80 -16.53 17.82 -23.69
CA ILE A 80 -15.52 17.36 -22.74
C ILE A 80 -14.25 16.91 -23.45
N SER A 81 -13.09 17.48 -23.07
CA SER A 81 -11.83 17.19 -23.75
C SER A 81 -11.47 15.71 -23.64
N PRO A 82 -10.82 15.13 -24.66
CA PRO A 82 -10.30 13.76 -24.58
C PRO A 82 -9.39 13.54 -23.38
N GLU A 83 -8.63 14.57 -22.97
CA GLU A 83 -7.77 14.56 -21.78
C GLU A 83 -8.59 14.37 -20.50
N LEU A 84 -9.71 15.08 -20.32
CA LEU A 84 -10.56 14.96 -19.13
C LEU A 84 -11.16 13.56 -19.04
N LEU A 85 -11.63 13.03 -20.18
CA LEU A 85 -12.13 11.66 -20.26
C LEU A 85 -11.03 10.63 -19.91
N GLN A 86 -9.79 10.88 -20.32
CA GLN A 86 -8.67 10.02 -19.95
C GLN A 86 -8.33 10.14 -18.46
N ALA A 87 -8.37 11.34 -17.88
CA ALA A 87 -8.15 11.55 -16.46
C ALA A 87 -9.21 10.81 -15.63
N ILE A 88 -10.50 10.96 -15.95
CA ILE A 88 -11.59 10.22 -15.29
C ILE A 88 -11.40 8.70 -15.47
N LYS A 89 -10.93 8.25 -16.65
CA LYS A 89 -10.67 6.82 -16.89
C LYS A 89 -9.48 6.28 -16.11
N GLY A 90 -8.47 7.12 -15.92
CA GLY A 90 -7.21 6.78 -15.27
C GLY A 90 -7.18 7.06 -13.77
N SER A 91 -8.29 7.49 -13.17
CA SER A 91 -8.41 7.77 -11.74
C SER A 91 -9.08 6.63 -10.98
N GLU A 92 -8.64 6.40 -9.74
CA GLU A 92 -9.21 5.36 -8.86
C GLU A 92 -10.37 5.90 -8.02
N ILE A 93 -10.29 7.16 -7.63
CA ILE A 93 -11.33 7.88 -6.86
C ILE A 93 -11.72 9.14 -7.61
N ALA A 94 -13.02 9.43 -7.66
CA ALA A 94 -13.54 10.74 -8.04
C ALA A 94 -14.16 11.42 -6.83
N VAL A 95 -13.62 12.59 -6.49
CA VAL A 95 -14.14 13.45 -5.44
C VAL A 95 -15.01 14.52 -6.10
N VAL A 96 -16.30 14.56 -5.75
CA VAL A 96 -17.27 15.47 -6.37
C VAL A 96 -17.72 16.52 -5.37
N VAL A 97 -17.18 17.73 -5.49
CA VAL A 97 -17.52 18.88 -4.64
C VAL A 97 -18.73 19.60 -5.21
N VAL A 98 -19.89 19.35 -4.62
CA VAL A 98 -21.17 19.95 -5.00
C VAL A 98 -21.37 21.23 -4.19
N SER A 99 -21.19 22.37 -4.84
CA SER A 99 -21.51 23.70 -4.31
C SER A 99 -22.96 24.11 -4.60
N LYS A 100 -23.42 25.20 -3.96
CA LYS A 100 -24.76 25.76 -4.16
C LYS A 100 -25.12 26.02 -5.63
N THR A 101 -24.16 26.44 -6.47
CA THR A 101 -24.41 26.69 -7.91
C THR A 101 -23.77 25.65 -8.85
N TYR A 102 -23.32 24.50 -8.33
CA TYR A 102 -22.76 23.40 -9.12
C TYR A 102 -23.64 23.06 -10.34
N SER A 103 -24.95 22.93 -10.11
CA SER A 103 -25.96 22.62 -11.14
C SER A 103 -26.15 23.69 -12.21
N ALA A 104 -25.59 24.90 -12.05
CA ALA A 104 -25.59 25.92 -13.09
C ALA A 104 -24.62 25.58 -14.24
N SER A 105 -23.65 24.69 -14.01
CA SER A 105 -22.65 24.28 -15.00
C SER A 105 -23.12 23.09 -15.83
N CYS A 106 -23.36 23.27 -17.13
CA CYS A 106 -23.54 22.12 -18.01
C CYS A 106 -22.32 21.19 -17.99
N TRP A 107 -21.12 21.77 -17.86
CA TRP A 107 -19.86 21.02 -17.80
C TRP A 107 -19.81 20.08 -16.60
N CYS A 108 -19.98 20.61 -15.39
CA CYS A 108 -19.94 19.80 -14.16
C CYS A 108 -21.03 18.71 -14.16
N LEU A 109 -22.20 18.99 -14.77
CA LEU A 109 -23.28 18.00 -14.93
C LEU A 109 -22.93 16.90 -15.95
N GLU A 110 -22.32 17.24 -17.09
CA GLU A 110 -21.88 16.25 -18.09
C GLU A 110 -20.70 15.40 -17.58
N GLU A 111 -19.79 16.00 -16.82
CA GLU A 111 -18.71 15.32 -16.13
C GLU A 111 -19.26 14.32 -15.10
N LEU A 112 -20.17 14.77 -14.24
CA LEU A 112 -20.81 13.93 -13.23
C LEU A 112 -21.47 12.68 -13.85
N VAL A 113 -22.18 12.84 -14.97
CA VAL A 113 -22.78 11.71 -15.69
C VAL A 113 -21.73 10.67 -16.09
N LYS A 114 -20.53 11.11 -16.51
CA LYS A 114 -19.44 10.21 -16.93
C LYS A 114 -18.78 9.52 -15.74
N ILE A 115 -18.57 10.24 -14.65
CA ILE A 115 -18.05 9.70 -13.40
C ILE A 115 -18.99 8.60 -12.90
N LEU A 116 -20.27 8.90 -12.73
CA LEU A 116 -21.26 7.94 -12.22
C LEU A 116 -21.49 6.76 -13.17
N LYS A 117 -21.31 6.95 -14.48
CA LYS A 117 -21.36 5.82 -15.45
C LYS A 117 -20.22 4.83 -15.24
N ARG A 118 -19.06 5.27 -14.74
CA ARG A 118 -17.93 4.39 -14.39
C ARG A 118 -18.08 3.79 -13.00
N GLU A 119 -18.58 4.57 -12.05
CA GLU A 119 -18.83 4.12 -10.69
C GLU A 119 -19.82 2.95 -10.67
N LYS A 120 -20.92 3.05 -11.43
CA LYS A 120 -21.90 1.94 -11.59
C LYS A 120 -21.32 0.65 -12.21
N LYS A 121 -20.11 0.72 -12.78
CA LYS A 121 -19.38 -0.44 -13.32
C LYS A 121 -18.28 -0.94 -12.37
N GLY A 122 -18.17 -0.36 -11.17
CA GLY A 122 -17.10 -0.63 -10.22
C GLY A 122 -15.71 -0.16 -10.67
N LEU A 123 -15.63 0.76 -11.64
CA LEU A 123 -14.35 1.17 -12.25
C LEU A 123 -13.70 2.40 -11.61
N ILE A 124 -14.43 3.10 -10.74
CA ILE A 124 -13.97 4.27 -9.99
C ILE A 124 -14.81 4.37 -8.72
N LYS A 125 -14.21 4.69 -7.58
CA LYS A 125 -14.96 5.00 -6.35
C LYS A 125 -15.37 6.47 -6.38
N VAL A 126 -16.51 6.84 -5.78
CA VAL A 126 -16.98 8.23 -5.74
C VAL A 126 -17.14 8.69 -4.30
N LEU A 127 -16.57 9.85 -3.98
CA LEU A 127 -16.73 10.54 -2.69
C LEU A 127 -17.43 11.89 -2.94
N PRO A 128 -18.74 12.00 -2.65
CA PRO A 128 -19.45 13.27 -2.68
C PRO A 128 -19.06 14.18 -1.52
N ILE A 129 -18.89 15.48 -1.78
CA ILE A 129 -18.75 16.51 -0.76
C ILE A 129 -19.80 17.60 -1.04
N PHE A 130 -20.74 17.77 -0.12
CA PHE A 130 -21.78 18.79 -0.16
C PHE A 130 -21.27 20.06 0.54
N TYR A 131 -20.71 20.98 -0.24
CA TYR A 131 -20.08 22.19 0.25
C TYR A 131 -21.05 23.36 0.25
N GLU A 132 -21.40 23.85 1.44
CA GLU A 132 -22.38 24.92 1.69
C GLU A 132 -23.76 24.68 1.05
N VAL A 133 -24.09 23.42 0.80
CA VAL A 133 -25.37 23.00 0.22
C VAL A 133 -25.95 21.86 1.04
N ASP A 134 -27.27 21.87 1.19
CA ASP A 134 -27.96 20.75 1.84
C ASP A 134 -28.07 19.57 0.86
N PRO A 135 -27.60 18.36 1.22
CA PRO A 135 -27.72 17.17 0.36
C PRO A 135 -29.17 16.89 -0.08
N SER A 136 -30.16 17.21 0.75
CA SER A 136 -31.58 17.06 0.41
C SER A 136 -32.02 17.99 -0.73
N HIS A 137 -31.43 19.19 -0.83
CA HIS A 137 -31.68 20.10 -1.94
C HIS A 137 -31.10 19.57 -3.26
N VAL A 138 -29.98 18.85 -3.19
CA VAL A 138 -29.37 18.18 -4.34
C VAL A 138 -30.22 16.97 -4.75
N ARG A 139 -30.56 16.09 -3.80
CA ARG A 139 -31.35 14.87 -4.03
C ARG A 139 -32.71 15.18 -4.64
N TRP A 140 -33.46 16.06 -3.98
CA TRP A 140 -34.82 16.43 -4.37
C TRP A 140 -34.88 17.61 -5.34
N GLN A 141 -33.73 18.12 -5.77
CA GLN A 141 -33.58 19.21 -6.74
C GLN A 141 -34.45 20.43 -6.36
N ARG A 142 -34.31 20.88 -5.10
CA ARG A 142 -35.05 22.01 -4.51
C ARG A 142 -34.22 23.30 -4.56
N GLU A 143 -34.84 24.41 -4.17
CA GLU A 143 -34.17 25.71 -4.03
C GLU A 143 -33.38 26.14 -5.28
N GLU A 144 -32.10 26.45 -5.13
CA GLU A 144 -31.24 26.91 -6.21
C GLU A 144 -31.07 25.84 -7.29
N VAL A 145 -31.00 24.55 -6.92
CA VAL A 145 -30.90 23.44 -7.86
C VAL A 145 -32.13 23.41 -8.78
N ALA A 146 -33.33 23.59 -8.22
CA ALA A 146 -34.57 23.68 -8.98
C ALA A 146 -34.54 24.84 -10.00
N LYS A 147 -34.08 26.02 -9.55
CA LYS A 147 -34.01 27.23 -10.37
C LYS A 147 -33.05 27.05 -11.55
N GLN A 148 -31.90 26.41 -11.34
CA GLN A 148 -30.94 26.14 -12.41
C GLN A 148 -31.48 25.13 -13.43
N PHE A 149 -32.16 24.06 -12.99
CA PHE A 149 -32.78 23.12 -13.92
C PHE A 149 -33.87 23.74 -14.78
N LYS A 150 -34.70 24.65 -14.24
CA LYS A 150 -35.68 25.42 -15.05
C LYS A 150 -35.01 26.24 -16.17
N LYS A 151 -33.78 26.71 -15.96
CA LYS A 151 -33.00 27.41 -17.00
C LYS A 151 -32.46 26.43 -18.05
N HIS A 152 -31.98 25.26 -17.63
CA HIS A 152 -31.48 24.23 -18.53
C HIS A 152 -32.57 23.63 -19.41
N GLU A 153 -33.78 23.43 -18.88
CA GLU A 153 -34.94 22.94 -19.64
C GLU A 153 -35.30 23.84 -20.83
N LYS A 154 -34.98 25.14 -20.77
CA LYS A 154 -35.19 26.09 -21.87
C LYS A 154 -34.08 26.04 -22.93
N ARG A 155 -32.92 25.45 -22.64
CA ARG A 155 -31.69 25.57 -23.43
C ARG A 155 -31.13 24.24 -23.92
N GLN A 156 -31.59 23.12 -23.34
CA GLN A 156 -31.00 21.80 -23.53
C GLN A 156 -32.09 20.77 -23.83
N SER A 157 -31.70 19.66 -24.46
CA SER A 157 -32.65 18.59 -24.77
C SER A 157 -33.22 17.96 -23.50
N ARG A 158 -34.45 17.45 -23.60
CA ARG A 158 -35.15 16.80 -22.49
C ARG A 158 -34.36 15.59 -21.96
N GLU A 159 -33.71 14.85 -22.83
CA GLU A 159 -32.90 13.68 -22.51
C GLU A 159 -31.66 14.07 -21.70
N LYS A 160 -30.95 15.13 -22.10
CA LYS A 160 -29.79 15.65 -21.38
C LYS A 160 -30.17 16.10 -19.97
N VAL A 161 -31.21 16.91 -19.85
CA VAL A 161 -31.69 17.40 -18.56
C VAL A 161 -32.11 16.23 -17.66
N LYS A 162 -32.83 15.25 -18.20
CA LYS A 162 -33.22 14.04 -17.46
C LYS A 162 -31.99 13.26 -16.96
N SER A 163 -30.97 13.11 -17.80
CA SER A 163 -29.70 12.46 -17.41
C SER A 163 -29.01 13.20 -16.25
N TRP A 164 -28.98 14.52 -16.29
CA TRP A 164 -28.37 15.35 -15.23
C TRP A 164 -29.14 15.28 -13.91
N ARG A 165 -30.48 15.32 -13.97
CA ARG A 165 -31.35 15.15 -12.79
C ARG A 165 -31.11 13.79 -12.12
N ASN A 166 -31.06 12.72 -12.92
CA ASN A 166 -30.79 11.38 -12.43
C ASN A 166 -29.39 11.25 -11.81
N ALA A 167 -28.38 11.90 -12.41
CA ALA A 167 -27.01 11.90 -11.91
C ALA A 167 -26.90 12.58 -10.53
N LEU A 168 -27.50 13.76 -10.34
CA LEU A 168 -27.48 14.44 -9.04
C LEU A 168 -28.29 13.70 -7.97
N ASN A 169 -29.42 13.10 -8.34
CA ASN A 169 -30.19 12.28 -7.41
C ASN A 169 -29.33 11.10 -6.91
N TYR A 170 -28.74 10.34 -7.85
CA TYR A 170 -27.90 9.21 -7.52
C TYR A 170 -26.65 9.60 -6.72
N LEU A 171 -25.99 10.72 -7.06
CA LEU A 171 -24.85 11.23 -6.30
C LEU A 171 -25.23 11.51 -4.84
N ALA A 172 -26.44 12.03 -4.60
CA ALA A 172 -26.94 12.31 -3.25
C ALA A 172 -27.39 11.06 -2.47
N GLU A 173 -27.37 9.88 -3.09
CA GLU A 173 -27.58 8.59 -2.43
C GLU A 173 -26.28 7.92 -1.99
N ILE A 174 -25.14 8.35 -2.55
CA ILE A 174 -23.81 7.89 -2.15
C ILE A 174 -23.43 8.56 -0.82
N CYS A 175 -22.92 7.78 0.13
CA CYS A 175 -22.40 8.33 1.39
C CYS A 175 -21.26 9.31 1.10
N GLY A 176 -21.31 10.49 1.72
CA GLY A 176 -20.34 11.56 1.52
C GLY A 176 -20.41 12.58 2.64
N GLU A 177 -19.53 13.58 2.55
CA GLU A 177 -19.36 14.59 3.60
C GLU A 177 -20.19 15.85 3.34
N CYS A 178 -20.67 16.48 4.41
CA CYS A 178 -21.41 17.75 4.33
C CYS A 178 -20.65 18.81 5.12
N SER A 179 -20.30 19.94 4.50
CA SER A 179 -19.47 20.95 5.17
C SER A 179 -20.12 21.56 6.40
N LYS A 180 -21.45 21.53 6.50
CA LYS A 180 -22.19 22.00 7.67
C LYS A 180 -22.03 21.13 8.93
N ASN A 181 -21.53 19.90 8.78
CA ASN A 181 -21.30 18.99 9.90
C ASN A 181 -19.94 19.24 10.57
N TRP A 182 -19.13 20.12 10.01
CA TRP A 182 -17.76 20.39 10.44
C TRP A 182 -17.66 21.81 10.99
N GLU A 183 -16.77 21.99 11.97
CA GLU A 183 -16.55 23.30 12.61
C GLU A 183 -15.91 24.30 11.65
N ASP A 184 -14.97 23.83 10.82
CA ASP A 184 -14.26 24.64 9.84
C ASP A 184 -13.82 23.80 8.62
N ASP A 185 -13.45 24.49 7.55
CA ASP A 185 -12.99 23.88 6.30
C ASP A 185 -11.67 23.11 6.46
N SER A 186 -10.82 23.45 7.45
CA SER A 186 -9.54 22.79 7.66
C SER A 186 -9.76 21.36 8.14
N LYS A 187 -10.60 21.17 9.17
CA LYS A 187 -10.93 19.83 9.69
C LYS A 187 -11.61 18.97 8.64
N LEU A 188 -12.50 19.56 7.85
CA LEU A 188 -13.12 18.86 6.73
C LEU A 188 -12.08 18.41 5.68
N VAL A 189 -11.11 19.27 5.35
CA VAL A 189 -10.02 18.92 4.41
C VAL A 189 -9.16 17.78 4.99
N ASP A 190 -8.81 17.84 6.27
CA ASP A 190 -8.03 16.80 6.94
C ASP A 190 -8.77 15.45 6.87
N GLU A 191 -10.05 15.43 7.26
CA GLU A 191 -10.89 14.23 7.21
C GLU A 191 -11.02 13.66 5.80
N ILE A 192 -11.36 14.49 4.80
CA ILE A 192 -11.48 14.03 3.41
C ILE A 192 -10.16 13.42 2.93
N THR A 193 -9.05 14.03 3.32
CA THR A 193 -7.72 13.53 2.94
C THR A 193 -7.45 12.18 3.59
N GLU A 194 -7.85 11.98 4.85
CA GLU A 194 -7.79 10.66 5.49
C GLU A 194 -8.71 9.64 4.81
N ILE A 195 -9.98 9.97 4.57
CA ILE A 195 -10.92 9.09 3.87
C ILE A 195 -10.35 8.67 2.51
N ILE A 196 -9.78 9.60 1.74
CA ILE A 196 -9.17 9.30 0.44
C ILE A 196 -7.94 8.39 0.61
N SER A 197 -7.11 8.67 1.62
CA SER A 197 -5.94 7.84 1.93
C SER A 197 -6.39 6.42 2.29
N GLU A 198 -7.39 6.27 3.15
CA GLU A 198 -8.00 4.98 3.46
C GLU A 198 -8.63 4.35 2.21
N MET A 199 -9.27 5.10 1.31
CA MET A 199 -9.85 4.52 0.10
C MET A 199 -8.80 4.03 -0.90
N LEU A 200 -7.59 4.62 -0.92
CA LEU A 200 -6.46 4.24 -1.77
C LEU A 200 -5.60 3.12 -1.13
N PHE A 201 -5.39 3.23 0.18
CA PHE A 201 -4.47 2.38 0.95
C PHE A 201 -5.19 1.41 1.88
N SER A 202 -6.53 1.40 1.92
CA SER A 202 -7.30 0.27 2.46
C SER A 202 -6.83 -0.93 1.68
N VAL A 203 -6.11 -1.78 2.41
CA VAL A 203 -5.59 -3.04 1.95
C VAL A 203 -6.81 -3.91 1.60
N THR A 204 -7.40 -3.69 0.44
CA THR A 204 -7.70 -4.83 -0.40
C THR A 204 -6.31 -5.38 -0.70
N PRO A 205 -5.94 -6.57 -0.21
CA PRO A 205 -4.61 -7.09 -0.45
C PRO A 205 -4.42 -7.05 -1.95
N LEU A 206 -3.54 -6.16 -2.42
CA LEU A 206 -3.09 -6.11 -3.80
C LEU A 206 -2.85 -7.56 -4.19
N ASN A 207 -3.66 -8.02 -5.14
CA ASN A 207 -3.71 -9.39 -5.63
C ASN A 207 -2.51 -10.25 -5.20
N GLY A 208 -2.76 -11.13 -4.24
CA GLY A 208 -2.16 -12.44 -4.25
C GLY A 208 -0.69 -12.55 -3.87
N ASN A 209 -0.24 -11.84 -2.84
CA ASN A 209 0.79 -12.38 -1.95
C ASN A 209 0.24 -12.41 -0.52
N LYS A 210 -0.83 -13.18 -0.30
CA LYS A 210 -1.11 -13.68 1.04
C LYS A 210 0.14 -14.47 1.45
N LEU A 211 1.01 -13.88 2.25
CA LEU A 211 2.24 -14.51 2.71
C LEU A 211 1.79 -15.69 3.58
N ILE A 212 1.88 -16.88 3.02
CA ILE A 212 1.32 -18.08 3.63
C ILE A 212 2.07 -18.34 4.92
N GLY A 213 1.33 -18.50 6.02
CA GLY A 213 1.85 -18.72 7.38
C GLY A 213 2.15 -17.46 8.17
N ILE A 214 2.12 -16.27 7.57
CA ILE A 214 2.34 -15.02 8.34
C ILE A 214 1.17 -14.69 9.26
N ASP A 215 -0.08 -14.99 8.87
CA ASP A 215 -1.26 -14.77 9.72
C ASP A 215 -1.12 -15.46 11.09
N GLU A 216 -0.59 -16.69 11.13
CA GLU A 216 -0.37 -17.44 12.38
C GLU A 216 0.69 -16.75 13.25
N HIS A 217 1.81 -16.32 12.66
CA HIS A 217 2.85 -15.56 13.36
C HIS A 217 2.33 -14.22 13.88
N MET A 218 1.44 -13.53 13.14
CA MET A 218 0.85 -12.27 13.57
C MET A 218 -0.10 -12.44 14.75
N ASN A 219 -0.93 -13.50 14.76
CA ASN A 219 -1.81 -13.82 15.90
C ASN A 219 -1.03 -14.00 17.20
N GLU A 220 0.18 -14.54 17.09
CA GLU A 220 1.11 -14.68 18.19
C GLU A 220 1.83 -13.37 18.58
N LEU A 221 2.14 -12.52 17.60
CA LEU A 221 2.81 -11.25 17.86
C LEU A 221 1.88 -10.18 18.43
N TYR A 222 0.60 -10.14 18.05
CA TYR A 222 -0.35 -9.11 18.51
C TYR A 222 -0.42 -8.97 20.04
N PRO A 223 -0.58 -10.06 20.83
CA PRO A 223 -0.58 -9.96 22.28
C PRO A 223 0.74 -9.44 22.86
N ARG A 224 1.87 -9.73 22.20
CA ARG A 224 3.21 -9.30 22.64
C ARG A 224 3.48 -7.83 22.31
N LEU A 225 2.88 -7.35 21.22
CA LEU A 225 2.92 -5.95 20.79
C LEU A 225 2.03 -5.06 21.65
N ASP A 226 0.94 -5.60 22.23
CA ASP A 226 0.04 -4.89 23.16
C ASP A 226 -0.29 -3.46 22.71
N LEU A 227 -0.88 -3.34 21.52
CA LEU A 227 -1.06 -2.05 20.82
C LEU A 227 -1.92 -1.03 21.60
N ASN A 228 -2.75 -1.53 22.52
CA ASN A 228 -3.65 -0.73 23.37
C ASN A 228 -2.95 -0.15 24.60
N SER A 229 -1.78 -0.67 24.98
CA SER A 229 -1.04 -0.17 26.12
C SER A 229 -0.25 1.09 25.78
N ASN A 230 -0.50 2.15 26.54
CA ASN A 230 0.25 3.40 26.47
C ASN A 230 1.40 3.44 27.49
N GLN A 231 1.86 2.29 27.99
CA GLN A 231 2.97 2.23 28.95
C GLN A 231 4.33 2.18 28.23
N GLY A 232 5.21 3.12 28.60
CA GLY A 232 6.64 3.15 28.22
C GLY A 232 6.95 2.92 26.74
N VAL A 233 8.21 2.54 26.48
CA VAL A 233 8.68 2.03 25.18
C VAL A 233 8.93 0.54 25.36
N GLN A 234 8.27 -0.30 24.55
CA GLN A 234 8.41 -1.75 24.65
C GLN A 234 9.22 -2.29 23.48
N VAL A 235 10.16 -3.18 23.79
CA VAL A 235 11.02 -3.84 22.81
C VAL A 235 10.58 -5.30 22.65
N ILE A 236 10.37 -5.70 21.40
CA ILE A 236 10.01 -7.05 21.00
C ILE A 236 11.10 -7.60 20.09
N GLY A 237 11.69 -8.73 20.47
CA GLY A 237 12.63 -9.46 19.63
C GLY A 237 11.92 -10.50 18.77
N ILE A 238 12.26 -10.58 17.49
CA ILE A 238 11.86 -11.66 16.58
C ILE A 238 13.12 -12.41 16.19
N TRP A 239 13.23 -13.65 16.64
CA TRP A 239 14.37 -14.51 16.39
C TRP A 239 13.99 -15.71 15.51
N GLY A 240 14.96 -16.26 14.80
CA GLY A 240 14.82 -17.48 14.01
C GLY A 240 16.14 -17.75 13.30
N ARG A 241 16.47 -19.00 12.97
CA ARG A 241 17.74 -19.32 12.29
C ARG A 241 17.64 -19.10 10.78
N GLY A 242 18.74 -18.76 10.11
CA GLY A 242 18.80 -18.72 8.63
C GLY A 242 17.72 -17.85 7.96
N SER A 243 17.13 -18.35 6.85
CA SER A 243 16.14 -17.66 6.02
C SER A 243 14.69 -18.11 6.28
N MET A 244 14.28 -18.20 7.55
CA MET A 244 12.94 -18.63 7.98
C MET A 244 11.83 -17.58 7.77
N GLY A 245 11.98 -16.67 6.79
CA GLY A 245 10.96 -15.65 6.54
C GLY A 245 10.89 -14.51 7.56
N ARG A 246 11.83 -14.41 8.51
CA ARG A 246 11.89 -13.29 9.48
C ARG A 246 11.77 -11.91 8.84
N SER A 247 12.51 -11.66 7.76
CA SER A 247 12.49 -10.36 7.07
C SER A 247 11.15 -10.09 6.39
N ALA A 248 10.45 -11.14 5.94
CA ALA A 248 9.09 -11.02 5.42
C ALA A 248 8.08 -10.72 6.55
N LEU A 249 8.23 -11.39 7.70
CA LEU A 249 7.43 -11.11 8.89
C LEU A 249 7.67 -9.69 9.42
N ALA A 250 8.92 -9.23 9.49
CA ALA A 250 9.27 -7.87 9.91
C ALA A 250 8.60 -6.81 9.03
N ARG A 251 8.68 -7.00 7.70
CA ARG A 251 8.03 -6.11 6.73
C ARG A 251 6.51 -6.12 6.91
N HIS A 252 5.92 -7.31 7.07
CA HIS A 252 4.49 -7.43 7.27
C HIS A 252 4.03 -6.78 8.58
N VAL A 253 4.77 -6.96 9.69
CA VAL A 253 4.49 -6.26 10.95
C VAL A 253 4.46 -4.75 10.72
N HIS A 254 5.48 -4.18 10.08
CA HIS A 254 5.51 -2.74 9.80
C HIS A 254 4.29 -2.29 8.97
N GLU A 255 3.98 -2.99 7.88
CA GLU A 255 2.84 -2.67 7.02
C GLU A 255 1.49 -2.82 7.75
N SER A 256 1.34 -3.84 8.60
CA SER A 256 0.09 -4.13 9.29
C SER A 256 -0.23 -3.20 10.44
N ILE A 257 0.77 -2.69 11.18
CA ILE A 257 0.50 -1.94 12.42
C ILE A 257 1.02 -0.50 12.42
N SER A 258 1.74 -0.05 11.37
CA SER A 258 2.28 1.32 11.30
C SER A 258 1.22 2.42 11.45
N HIS A 259 0.01 2.18 10.93
CA HIS A 259 -1.12 3.12 11.01
C HIS A 259 -1.62 3.37 12.44
N ASN A 260 -1.26 2.52 13.42
CA ASN A 260 -1.61 2.72 14.82
C ASN A 260 -0.64 3.66 15.59
N PHE A 261 0.34 4.25 14.89
CA PHE A 261 1.42 5.06 15.46
C PHE A 261 1.54 6.40 14.73
N GLU A 262 1.86 7.46 15.48
CA GLU A 262 1.98 8.83 14.96
C GLU A 262 3.28 9.06 14.17
N ALA A 263 4.27 8.17 14.38
CA ALA A 263 5.47 8.08 13.57
C ALA A 263 5.94 6.63 13.47
N HIS A 264 6.57 6.26 12.36
CA HIS A 264 7.07 4.91 12.15
C HIS A 264 8.31 4.87 11.25
N CYS A 265 9.13 3.84 11.40
CA CYS A 265 10.35 3.63 10.63
C CYS A 265 10.62 2.14 10.42
N PHE A 266 10.89 1.75 9.16
CA PHE A 266 11.36 0.41 8.79
C PHE A 266 12.83 0.45 8.33
N LEU A 267 13.72 -0.14 9.12
CA LEU A 267 15.13 -0.34 8.73
C LEU A 267 15.28 -1.74 8.13
N GLU A 268 15.35 -1.80 6.79
CA GLU A 268 15.30 -3.07 6.05
C GLU A 268 16.50 -4.00 6.28
N ASP A 269 17.72 -3.49 6.48
CA ASP A 269 18.91 -4.35 6.67
C ASP A 269 19.97 -3.62 7.50
N VAL A 270 19.86 -3.72 8.83
CA VAL A 270 20.74 -2.99 9.76
C VAL A 270 22.21 -3.40 9.61
N ARG A 271 22.48 -4.64 9.18
CA ARG A 271 23.86 -5.14 8.92
C ARG A 271 24.61 -4.29 7.90
N LYS A 272 23.90 -3.79 6.87
CA LYS A 272 24.51 -2.99 5.79
C LYS A 272 24.86 -1.57 6.24
N ILE A 273 24.08 -1.03 7.18
CA ILE A 273 24.27 0.31 7.75
C ILE A 273 25.57 0.36 8.59
N SER A 274 26.05 -0.80 9.06
CA SER A 274 27.07 -0.90 10.11
C SER A 274 28.49 -1.27 9.64
N GLN A 275 28.80 -1.34 8.34
CA GLN A 275 30.14 -1.79 7.89
C GLN A 275 31.30 -0.91 8.41
N HIS A 276 31.02 0.33 8.82
CA HIS A 276 32.01 1.27 9.36
C HIS A 276 31.62 1.93 10.70
N CYS A 277 30.96 1.18 11.60
CA CYS A 277 30.74 1.49 13.03
C CYS A 277 30.81 2.98 13.44
N ARG A 278 29.97 3.82 12.85
CA ARG A 278 29.71 5.17 13.37
C ARG A 278 28.23 5.30 13.62
N LYS A 279 27.88 5.48 14.88
CA LYS A 279 26.54 5.82 15.40
C LYS A 279 25.79 6.84 14.52
N SER A 280 26.53 7.77 13.92
CA SER A 280 25.98 8.78 12.99
C SER A 280 25.20 8.18 11.82
N HIS A 281 25.64 7.05 11.24
CA HIS A 281 24.99 6.49 10.04
C HIS A 281 23.64 5.85 10.37
N LEU A 282 23.54 5.16 11.51
CA LEU A 282 22.27 4.57 11.96
C LEU A 282 21.26 5.66 12.34
N GLN A 283 21.73 6.73 12.98
CA GLN A 283 20.92 7.91 13.26
C GLN A 283 20.44 8.57 11.96
N GLU A 284 21.34 8.81 11.00
CA GLU A 284 21.01 9.40 9.71
C GLU A 284 19.98 8.55 8.95
N GLU A 285 20.16 7.22 8.94
CA GLU A 285 19.23 6.34 8.25
C GLU A 285 17.86 6.29 8.94
N LEU A 286 17.83 6.19 10.27
CA LEU A 286 16.59 6.27 11.06
C LEU A 286 15.87 7.60 10.81
N LEU A 287 16.60 8.72 10.78
CA LEU A 287 16.03 10.04 10.49
C LEU A 287 15.51 10.15 9.06
N SER A 288 16.24 9.60 8.08
CA SER A 288 15.85 9.64 6.67
C SER A 288 14.61 8.80 6.36
N LYS A 289 14.40 7.73 7.13
CA LYS A 289 13.32 6.74 6.93
C LYS A 289 12.15 6.92 7.88
N MET A 290 12.28 7.75 8.91
CA MET A 290 11.17 8.06 9.81
C MET A 290 10.06 8.76 9.04
N GLN A 291 8.83 8.28 9.18
CA GLN A 291 7.63 8.84 8.57
C GLN A 291 6.64 9.18 9.68
N GLY A 292 5.76 10.16 9.45
CA GLY A 292 4.72 10.52 10.43
C GLY A 292 4.30 11.98 10.36
N GLU A 293 3.16 12.29 10.97
CA GLU A 293 2.55 13.62 10.90
C GLU A 293 3.49 14.71 11.43
N GLY A 294 3.59 15.81 10.68
CA GLY A 294 4.46 16.94 11.00
C GLY A 294 5.96 16.67 10.81
N LEU A 295 6.41 15.45 10.50
CA LEU A 295 7.81 15.13 10.20
C LEU A 295 8.10 15.40 8.72
N ASN A 296 8.00 16.66 8.28
CA ASN A 296 8.37 17.03 6.90
C ASN A 296 9.91 17.05 6.76
N ILE A 297 10.48 15.88 6.46
CA ILE A 297 11.94 15.62 6.43
C ILE A 297 12.61 16.16 5.15
N LYS A 298 11.87 16.82 4.26
CA LYS A 298 12.46 17.47 3.06
C LYS A 298 13.29 18.72 3.40
N SER A 299 13.23 19.23 4.63
CA SER A 299 14.07 20.35 5.06
C SER A 299 14.55 20.18 6.50
N SER A 300 15.72 19.56 6.68
CA SER A 300 16.77 19.97 7.62
C SER A 300 17.56 18.76 8.15
N HIS A 301 18.65 18.42 7.47
CA HIS A 301 19.82 17.80 8.13
C HIS A 301 20.42 18.65 9.26
N ARG A 302 19.78 19.78 9.66
CA ARG A 302 20.36 20.81 10.52
C ARG A 302 20.02 20.75 12.01
N CYS A 303 19.18 19.85 12.52
CA CYS A 303 19.14 19.68 13.98
C CYS A 303 18.58 18.33 14.46
N LEU A 304 19.47 17.35 14.70
CA LEU A 304 19.18 16.13 15.48
C LEU A 304 18.38 16.44 16.75
N LYS A 305 18.71 17.51 17.48
CA LYS A 305 18.01 17.93 18.70
C LYS A 305 16.54 18.24 18.48
N ALA A 306 16.19 18.88 17.35
CA ALA A 306 14.80 19.21 17.05
C ALA A 306 13.98 17.95 16.76
N ILE A 307 14.53 17.00 16.02
CA ILE A 307 13.82 15.75 15.72
C ILE A 307 13.65 14.90 16.99
N LYS A 308 14.69 14.81 17.83
CA LYS A 308 14.60 14.20 19.17
C LYS A 308 13.46 14.81 20.00
N ALA A 309 13.37 16.14 20.04
CA ALA A 309 12.33 16.83 20.79
C ALA A 309 10.92 16.53 20.27
N ARG A 310 10.77 16.38 18.95
CA ARG A 310 9.47 16.09 18.31
C ARG A 310 8.98 14.66 18.52
N LEU A 311 9.90 13.69 18.56
CA LEU A 311 9.56 12.29 18.76
C LEU A 311 9.23 11.97 20.23
N ARG A 312 9.74 12.76 21.19
CA ARG A 312 9.64 12.49 22.65
C ARG A 312 8.21 12.36 23.16
N ASN A 313 7.26 13.00 22.50
CA ASN A 313 5.86 12.98 22.87
C ASN A 313 5.00 12.18 21.90
N LYS A 314 5.62 11.45 20.96
CA LYS A 314 4.91 10.69 19.94
C LYS A 314 4.95 9.19 20.20
N LYS A 315 3.86 8.51 19.87
CA LYS A 315 3.78 7.04 19.82
C LYS A 315 4.49 6.57 18.54
N VAL A 316 5.66 5.97 18.68
CA VAL A 316 6.54 5.58 17.55
C VAL A 316 6.59 4.07 17.36
N LEU A 317 6.53 3.61 16.10
CA LEU A 317 6.87 2.23 15.71
C LEU A 317 8.23 2.18 15.01
N LEU A 318 9.22 1.52 15.62
CA LEU A 318 10.48 1.24 14.95
C LEU A 318 10.60 -0.26 14.66
N VAL A 319 10.82 -0.63 13.41
CA VAL A 319 11.09 -2.02 13.02
C VAL A 319 12.50 -2.10 12.44
N ALA A 320 13.41 -2.72 13.18
CA ALA A 320 14.82 -2.90 12.83
C ALA A 320 15.07 -4.33 12.36
N ASN A 321 15.20 -4.53 11.05
CA ASN A 321 15.36 -5.85 10.45
C ASN A 321 16.84 -6.27 10.33
N ASP A 322 17.09 -7.54 10.65
CA ASP A 322 18.39 -8.21 10.57
C ASP A 322 19.50 -7.49 11.36
N VAL A 323 19.33 -7.33 12.67
CA VAL A 323 20.41 -6.90 13.57
C VAL A 323 21.33 -8.08 13.88
N ASP A 324 22.64 -7.93 13.70
CA ASP A 324 23.61 -9.03 13.84
C ASP A 324 24.78 -8.72 14.80
N LYS A 325 24.82 -7.51 15.36
CA LYS A 325 25.88 -7.07 16.28
C LYS A 325 25.32 -6.33 17.49
N ILE A 326 25.96 -6.50 18.65
CA ILE A 326 25.53 -5.87 19.90
C ILE A 326 25.66 -4.34 19.84
N GLU A 327 26.68 -3.84 19.15
CA GLU A 327 26.93 -2.40 18.99
C GLU A 327 25.80 -1.71 18.20
N GLN A 328 25.12 -2.44 17.31
CA GLN A 328 23.94 -1.94 16.60
C GLN A 328 22.75 -1.79 17.56
N LEU A 329 22.56 -2.76 18.48
CA LEU A 329 21.52 -2.68 19.51
C LEU A 329 21.78 -1.54 20.48
N GLU A 330 23.03 -1.38 20.94
CA GLU A 330 23.43 -0.27 21.81
C GLU A 330 23.15 1.07 21.14
N ALA A 331 23.54 1.22 19.88
CA ALA A 331 23.27 2.42 19.10
C ALA A 331 21.76 2.71 18.95
N LEU A 332 20.93 1.68 18.70
CA LEU A 332 19.46 1.84 18.65
C LEU A 332 18.86 2.19 20.02
N GLY A 333 19.36 1.54 21.07
CA GLY A 333 18.87 1.68 22.44
C GLY A 333 18.98 3.09 22.98
N GLU A 334 20.07 3.78 22.66
CA GLU A 334 20.23 5.19 23.01
C GLU A 334 19.12 6.07 22.43
N GLU A 335 18.57 5.69 21.29
CA GLU A 335 17.53 6.46 20.59
C GLU A 335 16.11 6.15 21.07
N PHE A 336 15.92 5.12 21.90
CA PHE A 336 14.61 4.85 22.49
C PHE A 336 14.18 5.95 23.45
N SER A 337 15.16 6.68 24.01
CA SER A 337 14.92 7.91 24.78
C SER A 337 14.25 9.03 23.96
N TRP A 338 14.16 8.87 22.64
CA TRP A 338 13.47 9.81 21.76
C TRP A 338 12.00 9.49 21.63
N PHE A 339 11.52 8.31 22.06
CA PHE A 339 10.16 7.88 21.78
C PHE A 339 9.24 8.15 22.97
N GLY A 340 8.01 8.54 22.67
CA GLY A 340 6.97 8.76 23.68
C GLY A 340 6.37 7.46 24.19
N HIS A 341 5.45 7.60 25.14
CA HIS A 341 4.71 6.50 25.74
C HIS A 341 3.86 5.73 24.70
N GLY A 342 3.77 4.40 24.86
CA GLY A 342 3.05 3.52 23.93
C GLY A 342 3.86 3.12 22.69
N SER A 343 5.11 3.57 22.57
CA SER A 343 5.97 3.24 21.44
C SER A 343 6.39 1.77 21.44
N ARG A 344 6.61 1.20 20.25
CA ARG A 344 7.01 -0.20 20.05
C ARG A 344 8.25 -0.27 19.18
N VAL A 345 9.21 -1.06 19.62
CA VAL A 345 10.42 -1.37 18.87
C VAL A 345 10.46 -2.86 18.59
N VAL A 346 10.47 -3.23 17.32
CA VAL A 346 10.57 -4.61 16.86
C VAL A 346 11.96 -4.82 16.27
N ILE A 347 12.69 -5.80 16.78
CA ILE A 347 14.06 -6.10 16.36
C ILE A 347 14.08 -7.52 15.83
N THR A 348 14.57 -7.73 14.61
CA THR A 348 14.74 -9.09 14.08
C THR A 348 16.21 -9.48 14.04
N THR A 349 16.52 -10.73 14.40
CA THR A 349 17.90 -11.23 14.39
C THR A 349 17.99 -12.74 14.17
N GLN A 350 19.15 -13.19 13.69
CA GLN A 350 19.53 -14.60 13.62
C GLN A 350 20.10 -15.13 14.94
N ASP A 351 20.54 -14.23 15.81
CA ASP A 351 21.24 -14.58 17.04
C ASP A 351 20.33 -14.31 18.25
N ARG A 352 19.86 -15.38 18.88
CA ARG A 352 19.04 -15.27 20.10
C ARG A 352 19.84 -14.69 21.25
N GLN A 353 21.14 -15.01 21.32
CA GLN A 353 22.01 -14.55 22.40
C GLN A 353 22.15 -13.03 22.37
N LEU A 354 22.18 -12.42 21.18
CA LEU A 354 22.19 -10.97 21.01
C LEU A 354 20.97 -10.28 21.69
N LEU A 355 19.76 -10.85 21.58
CA LEU A 355 18.58 -10.32 22.28
C LEU A 355 18.65 -10.55 23.80
N SER A 356 19.11 -11.72 24.22
CA SER A 356 19.23 -12.08 25.63
C SER A 356 20.28 -11.25 26.36
N SER A 357 21.46 -11.07 25.77
CA SER A 357 22.56 -10.27 26.32
C SER A 357 22.17 -8.80 26.50
N TRP A 358 21.29 -8.29 25.64
CA TRP A 358 20.78 -6.93 25.74
C TRP A 358 19.56 -6.78 26.67
N GLY A 359 18.99 -7.89 27.15
CA GLY A 359 17.90 -7.89 28.12
C GLY A 359 16.50 -7.73 27.52
N VAL A 360 16.29 -8.10 26.25
CA VAL A 360 14.95 -8.11 25.64
C VAL A 360 14.07 -9.17 26.32
N LYS A 361 13.03 -8.73 27.02
CA LYS A 361 12.13 -9.62 27.79
C LYS A 361 11.15 -10.39 26.90
N SER A 362 10.64 -9.75 25.85
CA SER A 362 9.64 -10.34 24.95
C SER A 362 10.33 -10.78 23.66
N VAL A 363 10.52 -12.09 23.49
CA VAL A 363 11.14 -12.67 22.30
C VAL A 363 10.19 -13.69 21.67
N TYR A 364 9.93 -13.52 20.38
CA TYR A 364 9.19 -14.45 19.54
C TYR A 364 10.15 -15.25 18.65
N GLU A 365 10.01 -16.57 18.63
CA GLU A 365 10.74 -17.46 17.74
C GLU A 365 9.89 -17.74 16.50
N VAL A 366 10.42 -17.44 15.32
CA VAL A 366 9.76 -17.71 14.05
C VAL A 366 9.86 -19.20 13.76
N GLU A 367 8.71 -19.86 13.80
CA GLU A 367 8.59 -21.26 13.44
C GLU A 367 8.73 -21.50 11.94
N LEU A 368 9.06 -22.72 11.54
CA LEU A 368 9.05 -23.12 10.13
C LEU A 368 7.61 -23.20 9.62
N LEU A 369 7.42 -22.81 8.36
CA LEU A 369 6.17 -23.07 7.65
C LEU A 369 5.82 -24.56 7.71
N LYS A 370 4.57 -24.85 8.02
CA LYS A 370 4.04 -26.22 8.05
C LYS A 370 4.06 -26.81 6.64
N CYS A 371 4.11 -28.14 6.53
CA CYS A 371 4.19 -28.83 5.23
C CYS A 371 3.11 -28.39 4.22
N TYR A 372 1.88 -28.11 4.69
CA TYR A 372 0.79 -27.66 3.83
C TYR A 372 0.99 -26.20 3.35
N GLU A 373 1.63 -25.36 4.15
CA GLU A 373 1.94 -23.95 3.84
C GLU A 373 3.07 -23.85 2.82
N VAL A 374 4.11 -24.66 2.99
CA VAL A 374 5.19 -24.81 2.00
C VAL A 374 4.63 -25.27 0.65
N ARG A 375 3.68 -26.22 0.66
CA ARG A 375 2.98 -26.67 -0.57
C ARG A 375 2.17 -25.56 -1.22
N LYS A 376 1.49 -24.74 -0.41
CA LYS A 376 0.70 -23.61 -0.91
C LYS A 376 1.60 -22.50 -1.46
N LEU A 377 2.74 -22.22 -0.81
CA LEU A 377 3.73 -21.23 -1.25
C LEU A 377 4.41 -21.68 -2.53
N PHE A 378 4.70 -22.98 -2.63
CA PHE A 378 5.16 -23.57 -3.87
C PHE A 378 4.14 -23.39 -5.00
N ARG A 379 2.86 -23.67 -4.75
CA ARG A 379 1.81 -23.48 -5.77
C ARG A 379 1.68 -22.02 -6.19
N SER A 380 1.71 -21.07 -5.26
CA SER A 380 1.61 -19.65 -5.58
C SER A 380 2.82 -19.12 -6.34
N GLU A 381 4.03 -19.60 -6.05
CA GLU A 381 5.26 -19.19 -6.73
C GLU A 381 5.49 -19.91 -8.08
N ALA A 382 5.15 -21.20 -8.16
CA ALA A 382 5.31 -21.99 -9.39
C ALA A 382 4.24 -21.69 -10.45
N PHE A 383 3.04 -21.25 -10.04
CA PHE A 383 1.89 -21.03 -10.90
C PHE A 383 1.33 -19.60 -10.79
N LYS A 384 2.19 -18.58 -10.95
CA LYS A 384 1.77 -17.16 -10.97
C LYS A 384 0.87 -16.87 -12.20
N GLN A 385 -0.45 -16.83 -11.96
CA GLN A 385 -1.61 -16.55 -12.84
C GLN A 385 -2.11 -17.72 -13.71
N ARG A 386 -3.40 -18.05 -13.82
CA ARG A 386 -4.63 -17.23 -13.82
C ARG A 386 -5.72 -17.81 -12.91
N GLU A 387 -6.49 -16.93 -12.25
CA GLU A 387 -7.86 -17.24 -11.86
C GLU A 387 -8.65 -17.57 -13.14
N VAL A 388 -9.07 -18.82 -13.26
CA VAL A 388 -10.16 -19.21 -14.14
C VAL A 388 -11.33 -19.49 -13.23
N ASP A 389 -12.42 -18.76 -13.48
CA ASP A 389 -13.74 -18.89 -12.85
C ASP A 389 -14.13 -20.37 -12.69
N PRO A 390 -14.61 -20.84 -11.52
CA PRO A 390 -15.00 -22.22 -11.33
C PRO A 390 -16.43 -22.44 -11.85
N VAL A 391 -16.65 -22.29 -13.16
CA VAL A 391 -17.87 -22.76 -13.81
C VAL A 391 -17.50 -23.49 -15.09
N GLY A 392 -17.54 -24.83 -14.98
CA GLY A 392 -17.54 -25.75 -16.11
C GLY A 392 -16.15 -26.15 -16.59
N LEU A 393 -15.75 -27.38 -16.25
CA LEU A 393 -15.24 -28.41 -17.17
C LEU A 393 -14.56 -29.52 -16.35
N GLU A 394 -15.35 -30.54 -16.02
CA GLU A 394 -14.80 -31.87 -15.84
C GLU A 394 -14.07 -32.29 -17.12
N GLN A 395 -12.88 -32.87 -16.96
CA GLN A 395 -12.14 -33.63 -17.98
C GLN A 395 -11.69 -32.85 -19.23
N SER A 396 -10.59 -32.08 -19.14
CA SER A 396 -9.59 -32.10 -20.22
C SER A 396 -8.18 -31.71 -19.75
N THR A 397 -7.21 -32.33 -20.41
CA THR A 397 -5.79 -32.43 -20.14
C THR A 397 -5.06 -31.08 -20.14
N TYR A 398 -4.83 -30.47 -18.98
CA TYR A 398 -3.91 -29.34 -18.83
C TYR A 398 -2.54 -29.82 -18.37
N HIS A 399 -1.56 -29.85 -19.28
CA HIS A 399 -0.14 -29.84 -18.91
C HIS A 399 0.22 -28.42 -18.46
N PRO A 400 0.55 -28.18 -17.18
CA PRO A 400 1.06 -26.88 -16.78
C PRO A 400 2.51 -26.79 -17.27
N HIS A 401 2.78 -25.85 -18.18
CA HIS A 401 4.16 -25.49 -18.53
C HIS A 401 4.84 -24.91 -17.28
N MET A 402 5.62 -25.76 -16.59
CA MET A 402 6.49 -25.37 -15.47
C MET A 402 7.50 -24.33 -15.95
N ASN A 403 7.48 -23.14 -15.34
CA ASN A 403 8.48 -22.11 -15.62
C ASN A 403 9.86 -22.57 -15.12
N PHE A 404 10.88 -22.56 -15.99
CA PHE A 404 12.23 -23.08 -15.68
C PHE A 404 12.91 -22.33 -14.52
N LEU A 405 12.52 -21.06 -14.28
CA LEU A 405 12.93 -20.28 -13.10
C LEU A 405 12.33 -20.82 -11.79
N GLY A 406 11.07 -21.30 -11.80
CA GLY A 406 10.38 -21.84 -10.64
C GLY A 406 10.99 -23.15 -10.13
N VAL A 407 11.49 -23.99 -11.04
CA VAL A 407 12.18 -25.25 -10.69
C VAL A 407 13.54 -24.99 -10.04
N ASN A 408 14.25 -23.94 -10.48
CA ASN A 408 15.55 -23.57 -9.93
C ASN A 408 15.41 -22.89 -8.55
N PHE A 409 14.35 -22.09 -8.37
CA PHE A 409 13.96 -21.56 -7.07
C PHE A 409 13.52 -22.68 -6.11
N PHE A 410 12.73 -23.65 -6.60
CA PHE A 410 12.34 -24.84 -5.84
C PHE A 410 13.54 -25.66 -5.35
N LEU A 411 14.54 -25.93 -6.19
CA LEU A 411 15.76 -26.61 -5.77
C LEU A 411 16.55 -25.80 -4.73
N LYS A 412 16.58 -24.47 -4.84
CA LYS A 412 17.19 -23.61 -3.82
C LYS A 412 16.41 -23.60 -2.50
N CYS A 413 15.09 -23.53 -2.53
CA CYS A 413 14.23 -23.61 -1.34
C CYS A 413 14.30 -24.99 -0.70
N LEU A 414 14.29 -26.07 -1.47
CA LEU A 414 14.42 -27.44 -0.97
C LEU A 414 15.81 -27.67 -0.35
N VAL A 415 16.88 -27.16 -0.96
CA VAL A 415 18.22 -27.20 -0.39
C VAL A 415 18.33 -26.32 0.86
N ALA A 416 17.71 -25.13 0.88
CA ALA A 416 17.68 -24.26 2.06
C ALA A 416 16.85 -24.83 3.23
N LEU A 417 15.76 -25.55 2.93
CA LEU A 417 14.90 -26.25 3.90
C LEU A 417 15.54 -27.57 4.42
N LEU A 418 16.42 -28.19 3.64
CA LEU A 418 17.06 -29.47 3.98
C LEU A 418 18.49 -29.31 4.54
N CYS A 419 19.06 -28.11 4.56
CA CYS A 419 20.40 -27.88 5.10
C CYS A 419 20.37 -27.66 6.62
N ASP A 420 19.96 -28.69 7.36
CA ASP A 420 20.60 -29.03 8.63
C ASP A 420 21.31 -30.38 8.40
N ARG A 421 22.65 -30.38 8.41
CA ARG A 421 23.48 -31.47 7.86
C ARG A 421 23.44 -32.80 8.64
N GLY A 422 22.54 -32.97 9.62
CA GLY A 422 22.43 -34.18 10.42
C GLY A 422 21.33 -35.18 10.01
N GLN A 423 20.19 -34.72 9.48
CA GLN A 423 18.96 -35.55 9.42
C GLN A 423 18.37 -35.77 8.01
N LEU A 424 19.12 -35.40 6.97
CA LEU A 424 18.66 -35.44 5.57
C LEU A 424 18.35 -36.88 5.09
N LYS A 425 19.04 -37.88 5.63
CA LYS A 425 18.91 -39.29 5.21
C LYS A 425 17.69 -39.98 5.84
N GLU A 426 17.36 -39.70 7.09
CA GLU A 426 16.18 -40.26 7.77
C GLU A 426 14.87 -39.66 7.23
N ARG A 427 14.85 -38.35 6.98
CA ARG A 427 13.63 -37.66 6.53
C ARG A 427 13.26 -37.92 5.07
N LEU A 428 14.25 -38.15 4.19
CA LEU A 428 13.98 -38.65 2.83
C LEU A 428 13.40 -40.06 2.84
N SER A 429 13.80 -40.89 3.81
CA SER A 429 13.30 -42.25 3.96
C SER A 429 11.83 -42.25 4.42
N ALA A 430 11.46 -41.36 5.34
CA ALA A 430 10.07 -41.22 5.79
C ALA A 430 9.11 -40.73 4.68
N LEU A 431 9.55 -39.81 3.81
CA LEU A 431 8.76 -39.27 2.70
C LEU A 431 8.57 -40.23 1.52
N ILE A 432 9.46 -41.20 1.34
CA ILE A 432 9.38 -42.19 0.25
C ILE A 432 8.55 -43.41 0.67
N TYR A 433 8.42 -43.67 1.97
CA TYR A 433 7.77 -44.88 2.50
C TYR A 433 6.43 -44.66 3.24
N SER A 434 5.95 -43.42 3.41
CA SER A 434 4.55 -43.22 3.83
C SER A 434 3.63 -43.32 2.60
N ARG A 435 3.05 -44.52 2.41
CA ARG A 435 2.00 -44.79 1.43
C ARG A 435 0.64 -44.28 1.93
#